data_AF-A0A537F9F4-F1
#
_entry.id   AF-A0A537F9F4-F1
#
_cell.length_a   1.000
_cell.length_b   1.000
_cell.length_c   1.000
_cell.angle_alpha   90.00
_cell.angle_beta   90.00
_cell.angle_gamma   90.00
#
_symmetry.space_group_name_H-M   'P 1'
#
loop_
_entity.id
_entity.type
_entity.pdbx_description
1 polymer ?
#
loop_
_entity_poly.entity_id
_entity_poly.type
_entity_poly.pdbx_seq_one_letter_code
_entity_poly.pdbx_strand_id
1 'polypeptide(L)'
;MLRGIESPELSSKTEKAVEIIRRSKGVVVALSAGVDSSLVAFIAHATLGDRSIAATAASESLSPGELETAKRIADEIGIGHVIVRTHELEDPNYSANGSNRCFYCKETLYKELRLIADKHGMMAILDGTQLDDLSDDRPGLQAALQAGVISPLLLAGFRKRDVREAARALGLSVWDKPAMPCLSSRIAHGETVTEQKLSMVGEAEDFIRSLTGVSELRVRYHTGLARIEVGPDERNLFFNEAVMDTISQKLLSLGFSSVTLDLRGYRSKAEPATAENRFALPIVNS
;
A
#
# COMPACT_ATOMS: atom_id res chain seq x y z
N MET A 1 16.91 7.19 -20.77
CA MET A 1 16.54 6.74 -19.42
C MET A 1 15.77 5.41 -19.42
N LEU A 2 14.92 5.11 -20.43
CA LEU A 2 14.19 3.83 -20.51
C LEU A 2 14.97 2.68 -21.21
N ARG A 3 16.30 2.72 -21.21
CA ARG A 3 17.14 1.68 -21.85
C ARG A 3 17.34 0.55 -20.83
N GLY A 4 16.88 -0.65 -21.13
CA GLY A 4 16.99 -1.81 -20.22
C GLY A 4 15.91 -2.88 -20.42
N ILE A 5 14.81 -2.53 -21.07
CA ILE A 5 13.72 -3.46 -21.37
C ILE A 5 14.04 -4.21 -22.67
N GLU A 6 14.37 -5.50 -22.57
CA GLU A 6 14.75 -6.33 -23.72
C GLU A 6 13.55 -7.01 -24.39
N SER A 7 12.48 -7.28 -23.65
CA SER A 7 11.27 -7.92 -24.17
C SER A 7 10.52 -6.96 -25.12
N PRO A 8 10.27 -7.36 -26.39
CA PRO A 8 9.53 -6.51 -27.34
C PRO A 8 8.12 -6.16 -26.88
N GLU A 9 7.43 -7.10 -26.22
CA GLU A 9 6.10 -6.86 -25.67
C GLU A 9 6.15 -5.82 -24.55
N LEU A 10 7.10 -5.95 -23.62
CA LEU A 10 7.26 -5.03 -22.49
C LEU A 10 7.72 -3.64 -22.96
N SER A 11 8.56 -3.57 -24.00
CA SER A 11 8.96 -2.31 -24.64
C SER A 11 7.74 -1.60 -25.23
N SER A 12 6.89 -2.32 -25.98
CA SER A 12 5.67 -1.77 -26.57
C SER A 12 4.70 -1.24 -25.50
N LYS A 13 4.47 -2.00 -24.42
CA LYS A 13 3.67 -1.53 -23.28
C LYS A 13 4.26 -0.26 -22.65
N THR A 14 5.58 -0.22 -22.45
CA THR A 14 6.28 0.93 -21.87
C THR A 14 6.18 2.17 -22.76
N GLU A 15 6.37 2.02 -24.08
CA GLU A 15 6.22 3.09 -25.06
C GLU A 15 4.79 3.67 -25.06
N LYS A 16 3.78 2.80 -24.95
CA LYS A 16 2.39 3.22 -24.81
C LYS A 16 2.14 4.01 -23.52
N ALA A 17 2.71 3.58 -22.39
CA ALA A 17 2.62 4.32 -21.13
C ALA A 17 3.31 5.70 -21.23
N VAL A 18 4.47 5.78 -21.87
CA VAL A 18 5.19 7.03 -22.16
C VAL A 18 4.33 7.97 -23.00
N GLU A 19 3.69 7.47 -24.06
CA GLU A 19 2.83 8.29 -24.92
C GLU A 19 1.64 8.87 -24.16
N ILE A 20 0.98 8.05 -23.33
CA ILE A 20 -0.12 8.48 -22.46
C ILE A 20 0.33 9.63 -21.56
N ILE A 21 1.47 9.47 -20.87
CA ILE A 21 1.98 10.47 -19.94
C ILE A 21 2.43 11.74 -20.66
N ARG A 22 3.06 11.62 -21.83
CA ARG A 22 3.53 12.77 -22.64
C ARG A 22 2.38 13.70 -23.03
N ARG A 23 1.19 13.14 -23.29
CA ARG A 23 -0.01 13.92 -23.66
C ARG A 23 -0.55 14.78 -22.51
N SER A 24 -0.23 14.45 -21.26
CA SER A 24 -0.75 15.15 -20.07
C SER A 24 -0.11 16.52 -19.79
N LYS A 25 0.98 16.92 -20.47
CA LYS A 25 1.62 18.26 -20.35
C LYS A 25 1.92 18.71 -18.90
N GLY A 26 2.11 17.79 -17.96
CA GLY A 26 2.41 18.05 -16.56
C GLY A 26 1.59 17.13 -15.64
N VAL A 27 2.25 16.45 -14.70
CA VAL A 27 1.60 15.40 -13.91
C VAL A 27 1.98 15.39 -12.43
N VAL A 28 1.00 15.09 -11.58
CA VAL A 28 1.22 14.68 -10.19
C VAL A 28 1.05 13.17 -10.11
N VAL A 29 2.04 12.44 -9.60
CA VAL A 29 2.00 10.97 -9.44
C VAL A 29 1.68 10.63 -8.00
N ALA A 30 0.61 9.86 -7.77
CA ALA A 30 0.28 9.32 -6.46
C ALA A 30 1.28 8.21 -6.08
N LEU A 31 2.33 8.55 -5.33
CA LEU A 31 3.40 7.64 -4.94
C LEU A 31 3.09 6.96 -3.60
N SER A 32 2.86 5.65 -3.64
CA SER A 32 2.47 4.82 -2.50
C SER A 32 3.60 3.92 -1.98
N ALA A 33 4.86 4.23 -2.31
CA ALA A 33 6.05 3.41 -2.01
C ALA A 33 6.01 1.94 -2.52
N GLY A 34 5.06 1.61 -3.39
CA GLY A 34 4.92 0.30 -4.01
C GLY A 34 5.52 0.30 -5.42
N VAL A 35 5.82 -0.90 -5.94
CA VAL A 35 6.45 -1.04 -7.27
C VAL A 35 5.63 -0.41 -8.40
N ASP A 36 4.30 -0.48 -8.34
CA ASP A 36 3.44 0.00 -9.43
C ASP A 36 3.47 1.54 -9.54
N SER A 37 3.26 2.25 -8.43
CA SER A 37 3.31 3.72 -8.42
C SER A 37 4.73 4.26 -8.63
N SER A 38 5.75 3.51 -8.20
CA SER A 38 7.16 3.86 -8.42
C SER A 38 7.55 3.75 -9.90
N LEU A 39 7.08 2.71 -10.60
CA LEU A 39 7.29 2.60 -12.04
C LEU A 39 6.63 3.77 -12.79
N VAL A 40 5.41 4.15 -12.40
CA VAL A 40 4.74 5.33 -13.00
C VAL A 40 5.52 6.61 -12.73
N ALA A 41 6.01 6.82 -11.50
CA ALA A 41 6.83 7.98 -11.15
C ALA A 41 8.12 8.02 -11.99
N PHE A 42 8.79 6.88 -12.17
CA PHE A 42 9.98 6.78 -13.02
C PHE A 42 9.67 7.13 -14.48
N ILE A 43 8.64 6.51 -15.08
CA ILE A 43 8.27 6.77 -16.47
C ILE A 43 7.85 8.24 -16.64
N ALA A 44 7.13 8.81 -15.67
CA ALA A 44 6.73 10.20 -15.70
C ALA A 44 7.93 11.16 -15.68
N HIS A 45 8.87 10.96 -14.76
CA HIS A 45 10.08 11.79 -14.69
C HIS A 45 10.96 11.63 -15.92
N ALA A 46 11.17 10.39 -16.38
CA ALA A 46 11.92 10.12 -17.61
C ALA A 46 11.29 10.73 -18.87
N THR A 47 9.98 11.01 -18.85
CA THR A 47 9.23 11.55 -20.00
C THR A 47 9.07 13.08 -19.95
N LEU A 48 8.81 13.63 -18.76
CA LEU A 48 8.41 15.03 -18.57
C LEU A 48 9.43 15.86 -17.78
N GLY A 49 10.45 15.24 -17.18
CA GLY A 49 11.43 15.91 -16.32
C GLY A 49 10.74 16.65 -15.17
N ASP A 50 11.06 17.94 -15.02
CA ASP A 50 10.53 18.81 -13.95
C ASP A 50 9.02 19.10 -14.09
N ARG A 51 8.40 18.71 -15.21
CA ARG A 51 6.92 18.72 -15.35
C ARG A 51 6.29 17.46 -14.75
N SER A 52 6.94 16.83 -13.78
CA SER A 52 6.41 15.73 -12.99
C SER A 52 6.79 15.89 -11.52
N ILE A 53 5.84 15.65 -10.63
CA ILE A 53 6.04 15.63 -9.17
C ILE A 53 5.40 14.36 -8.63
N ALA A 54 6.08 13.66 -7.73
CA ALA A 54 5.50 12.60 -6.92
C ALA A 54 4.88 13.18 -5.64
N ALA A 55 3.75 12.63 -5.22
CA ALA A 55 3.09 13.01 -3.99
C ALA A 55 2.72 11.78 -3.16
N THR A 56 3.05 11.80 -1.88
CA THR A 56 2.74 10.71 -0.93
C THR A 56 1.83 11.21 0.17
N ALA A 57 0.72 10.52 0.36
CA ALA A 57 -0.17 10.74 1.49
C ALA A 57 0.48 10.25 2.78
N ALA A 58 0.57 11.13 3.77
CA ALA A 58 0.90 10.81 5.14
C ALA A 58 -0.37 10.94 5.98
N SER A 59 -0.82 9.81 6.52
CA SER A 59 -1.91 9.73 7.49
C SER A 59 -1.60 8.63 8.49
N GLU A 60 -2.43 8.54 9.52
CA GLU A 60 -2.37 7.54 10.57
C GLU A 60 -2.58 6.12 10.00
N SER A 61 -3.11 5.98 8.79
CA SER A 61 -3.31 4.69 8.13
C SER A 61 -2.13 4.21 7.30
N LEU A 62 -1.11 5.07 7.12
CA LEU A 62 0.12 4.71 6.41
C LEU A 62 0.95 3.75 7.26
N SER A 63 1.33 2.62 6.67
CA SER A 63 2.17 1.65 7.36
C SER A 63 3.54 2.26 7.69
N PRO A 64 4.14 1.90 8.84
CA PRO A 64 5.43 2.43 9.21
C PRO A 64 6.52 2.18 8.15
N GLY A 65 7.46 3.12 8.04
CA GLY A 65 8.56 3.05 7.07
C GLY A 65 8.15 3.28 5.61
N GLU A 66 6.86 3.28 5.26
CA GLU A 66 6.40 3.53 3.88
C GLU A 66 6.69 4.96 3.43
N LEU A 67 6.56 5.95 4.31
CA LEU A 67 6.89 7.35 3.98
C LEU A 67 8.37 7.52 3.65
N GLU A 68 9.26 6.96 4.48
CA GLU A 68 10.70 6.99 4.24
C GLU A 68 11.08 6.20 2.98
N THR A 69 10.36 5.12 2.70
CA THR A 69 10.53 4.38 1.45
C THR A 69 10.08 5.21 0.24
N ALA A 70 8.96 5.93 0.31
CA ALA A 70 8.52 6.83 -0.75
C ALA A 70 9.53 7.94 -1.03
N LYS A 71 10.09 8.56 0.02
CA LYS A 71 11.15 9.57 -0.10
C LYS A 71 12.37 9.02 -0.81
N ARG A 72 12.90 7.87 -0.35
CA ARG A 72 14.06 7.22 -0.97
C ARG A 72 13.83 6.87 -2.44
N ILE A 73 12.63 6.38 -2.77
CA ILE A 73 12.26 6.08 -4.16
C ILE A 73 12.20 7.35 -5.00
N ALA A 74 11.64 8.44 -4.47
CA ALA A 74 11.59 9.69 -5.20
C ALA A 74 13.00 10.26 -5.45
N ASP A 75 13.87 10.20 -4.45
CA ASP A 75 15.28 10.58 -4.55
C ASP A 75 16.04 9.71 -5.55
N GLU A 76 15.83 8.38 -5.53
CA GLU A 76 16.40 7.41 -6.48
C GLU A 76 15.99 7.73 -7.93
N ILE A 77 14.74 8.13 -8.14
CA ILE A 77 14.20 8.52 -9.45
C ILE A 77 14.69 9.92 -9.87
N GLY A 78 14.99 10.80 -8.91
CA GLY A 78 15.26 12.22 -9.15
C GLY A 78 14.00 13.07 -9.34
N ILE A 79 12.81 12.54 -9.00
CA ILE A 79 11.53 13.26 -9.13
C ILE A 79 11.28 14.14 -7.91
N GLY A 80 10.81 15.37 -8.11
CA GLY A 80 10.38 16.22 -7.01
C GLY A 80 9.29 15.54 -6.18
N HIS A 81 9.43 15.56 -4.85
CA HIS A 81 8.52 14.85 -3.93
C HIS A 81 7.81 15.81 -2.99
N VAL A 82 6.50 15.63 -2.85
CA VAL A 82 5.67 16.38 -1.90
C VAL A 82 4.97 15.42 -0.95
N ILE A 83 5.03 15.72 0.34
CA ILE A 83 4.28 15.01 1.36
C ILE A 83 2.98 15.74 1.59
N VAL A 84 1.87 15.00 1.54
CA VAL A 84 0.52 15.51 1.67
C VAL A 84 -0.06 14.92 2.93
N ARG A 85 -0.47 15.75 3.89
CA ARG A 85 -1.19 15.24 5.05
C ARG A 85 -2.65 15.01 4.65
N THR A 86 -3.14 13.78 4.82
CA THR A 86 -4.55 13.45 4.58
C THR A 86 -5.24 13.17 5.90
N HIS A 87 -6.54 13.47 5.93
CA HIS A 87 -7.37 13.46 7.13
C HIS A 87 -8.56 12.48 6.97
N GLU A 88 -8.36 11.35 6.29
CA GLU A 88 -9.45 10.44 5.96
C GLU A 88 -10.14 9.84 7.20
N LEU A 89 -9.47 9.81 8.36
CA LEU A 89 -10.10 9.40 9.63
C LEU A 89 -11.24 10.31 10.07
N GLU A 90 -11.24 11.58 9.65
CA GLU A 90 -12.29 12.55 9.96
C GLU A 90 -13.56 12.28 9.13
N ASP A 91 -13.48 11.48 8.05
CA ASP A 91 -14.63 11.03 7.28
C ASP A 91 -15.32 9.84 7.98
N PRO A 92 -16.58 9.97 8.42
CA PRO A 92 -17.35 8.87 9.00
C PRO A 92 -17.44 7.64 8.09
N ASN A 93 -17.43 7.83 6.76
CA ASN A 93 -17.52 6.72 5.81
C ASN A 93 -16.22 5.91 5.72
N TYR A 94 -15.08 6.55 5.94
CA TYR A 94 -13.80 5.86 6.06
C TYR A 94 -13.69 5.16 7.43
N SER A 95 -13.96 5.89 8.51
CA SER A 95 -13.81 5.39 9.87
C SER A 95 -14.80 4.26 10.20
N ALA A 96 -15.97 4.20 9.55
CA ALA A 96 -16.91 3.07 9.65
C ALA A 96 -16.35 1.73 9.12
N ASN A 97 -15.24 1.77 8.37
CA ASN A 97 -14.52 0.59 7.90
C ASN A 97 -15.34 -0.37 7.03
N GLY A 98 -16.27 0.18 6.24
CA GLY A 98 -17.07 -0.58 5.28
C GLY A 98 -16.22 -1.18 4.14
N SER A 99 -16.85 -1.97 3.27
CA SER A 99 -16.21 -2.52 2.05
C SER A 99 -15.70 -1.40 1.13
N ASN A 100 -16.36 -0.24 1.14
CA ASN A 100 -16.05 0.95 0.37
C ASN A 100 -15.02 1.90 1.02
N ARG A 101 -14.40 1.56 2.17
CA ARG A 101 -13.38 2.41 2.83
C ARG A 101 -12.29 2.90 1.88
N CYS A 102 -11.82 2.03 0.98
CA CYS A 102 -10.78 2.37 0.00
C CYS A 102 -11.22 3.48 -0.98
N PHE A 103 -12.52 3.60 -1.27
CA PHE A 103 -13.05 4.69 -2.08
C PHE A 103 -12.82 6.03 -1.39
N TYR A 104 -13.28 6.19 -0.15
CA TYR A 104 -13.16 7.46 0.59
C TYR A 104 -11.72 7.87 0.88
N CYS A 105 -10.86 6.89 1.17
CA CYS A 105 -9.42 7.10 1.30
C CYS A 105 -8.82 7.69 0.01
N LYS A 106 -9.13 7.09 -1.14
CA LYS A 106 -8.64 7.54 -2.44
C LYS A 106 -9.27 8.85 -2.88
N GLU A 107 -10.55 9.07 -2.58
CA GLU A 107 -11.24 10.32 -2.88
C GLU A 107 -10.57 11.49 -2.15
N THR A 108 -10.28 11.33 -0.85
CA THR A 108 -9.53 12.31 -0.05
C THR A 108 -8.16 12.59 -0.67
N LEU A 109 -7.40 11.54 -0.99
CA LEU A 109 -6.11 11.67 -1.66
C LEU A 109 -6.22 12.47 -2.97
N TYR A 110 -7.13 12.10 -3.87
CA TYR A 110 -7.21 12.73 -5.18
C TYR A 110 -7.68 14.18 -5.12
N LYS A 111 -8.51 14.55 -4.12
CA LYS A 111 -8.84 15.96 -3.84
C LYS A 111 -7.58 16.76 -3.50
N GLU A 112 -6.73 16.26 -2.60
CA GLU A 112 -5.48 16.93 -2.24
C GLU A 112 -4.48 16.99 -3.41
N LEU A 113 -4.35 15.90 -4.17
CA LEU A 113 -3.47 15.88 -5.35
C LEU A 113 -3.94 16.87 -6.42
N ARG A 114 -5.25 17.10 -6.53
CA ARG A 114 -5.79 18.10 -7.46
C ARG A 114 -5.35 19.51 -7.07
N LEU A 115 -5.37 19.86 -5.78
CA LEU A 115 -4.88 21.15 -5.30
C LEU A 115 -3.40 21.37 -5.63
N ILE A 116 -2.59 20.31 -5.50
CA ILE A 116 -1.16 20.36 -5.86
C ILE A 116 -0.98 20.53 -7.37
N ALA A 117 -1.76 19.78 -8.16
CA ALA A 117 -1.72 19.86 -9.60
C ALA A 117 -2.06 21.28 -10.08
N ASP A 118 -3.14 21.87 -9.55
CA ASP A 118 -3.57 23.23 -9.89
C ASP A 118 -2.51 24.27 -9.50
N LYS A 119 -1.93 24.14 -8.29
CA LYS A 119 -0.85 25.03 -7.82
C LYS A 119 0.39 25.02 -8.73
N HIS A 120 0.73 23.89 -9.33
CA HIS A 120 1.90 23.74 -10.21
C HIS A 120 1.56 23.79 -11.71
N GLY A 121 0.29 24.09 -12.04
CA GLY A 121 -0.20 24.09 -13.43
C GLY A 121 -0.02 22.73 -14.13
N MET A 122 -0.19 21.63 -13.40
CA MET A 122 -0.15 20.25 -13.92
C MET A 122 -1.57 19.81 -14.26
N MET A 123 -1.75 19.12 -15.40
CA MET A 123 -3.09 18.85 -15.91
C MET A 123 -3.67 17.52 -15.42
N ALA A 124 -2.83 16.56 -15.06
CA ALA A 124 -3.28 15.21 -14.73
C ALA A 124 -2.70 14.69 -13.41
N ILE A 125 -3.46 13.78 -12.79
CA ILE A 125 -3.02 12.96 -11.68
C ILE A 125 -2.82 11.54 -12.23
N LEU A 126 -1.71 10.89 -11.89
CA LEU A 126 -1.39 9.53 -12.28
C LEU A 126 -1.43 8.59 -11.07
N ASP A 127 -1.89 7.35 -11.27
CA ASP A 127 -1.74 6.27 -10.28
C ASP A 127 -1.07 5.02 -10.88
N GLY A 128 -0.77 4.06 -10.00
CA GLY A 128 -0.12 2.80 -10.36
C GLY A 128 -1.09 1.66 -10.71
N THR A 129 -2.36 1.91 -11.01
CA THR A 129 -3.32 0.82 -11.28
C THR A 129 -2.92 0.04 -12.54
N GLN A 130 -3.01 -1.29 -12.48
CA GLN A 130 -2.65 -2.22 -13.57
C GLN A 130 -3.76 -3.28 -13.83
N LEU A 131 -3.64 -4.13 -14.86
CA LEU A 131 -4.72 -5.02 -15.33
C LEU A 131 -5.21 -6.04 -14.31
N ASP A 132 -4.30 -6.62 -13.52
CA ASP A 132 -4.67 -7.55 -12.45
C ASP A 132 -5.39 -6.83 -11.30
N ASP A 133 -5.52 -5.49 -11.36
CA ASP A 133 -6.37 -4.74 -10.45
C ASP A 133 -7.85 -4.71 -10.83
N LEU A 134 -8.22 -5.18 -12.02
CA LEU A 134 -9.60 -5.21 -12.49
C LEU A 134 -10.43 -6.38 -11.93
N SER A 135 -9.82 -7.29 -11.19
CA SER A 135 -10.53 -8.39 -10.53
C SER A 135 -11.16 -7.94 -9.21
N ASP A 136 -12.46 -8.23 -9.06
CA ASP A 136 -13.38 -7.88 -7.96
C ASP A 136 -13.84 -6.41 -7.85
N ASP A 137 -14.90 -6.20 -7.06
CA ASP A 137 -15.40 -4.89 -6.65
C ASP A 137 -14.29 -4.07 -5.99
N ARG A 138 -13.83 -3.03 -6.71
CA ARG A 138 -12.65 -2.22 -6.38
C ARG A 138 -13.07 -0.76 -6.16
N PRO A 139 -13.57 -0.41 -4.96
CA PRO A 139 -14.00 0.95 -4.63
C PRO A 139 -12.92 2.01 -4.89
N GLY A 140 -11.63 1.68 -4.73
CA GLY A 140 -10.53 2.59 -5.02
C GLY A 140 -10.40 2.97 -6.51
N LEU A 141 -10.73 2.05 -7.43
CA LEU A 141 -10.73 2.32 -8.87
C LEU A 141 -11.88 3.26 -9.25
N GLN A 142 -13.05 3.08 -8.63
CA GLN A 142 -14.18 3.99 -8.82
C GLN A 142 -13.82 5.42 -8.41
N ALA A 143 -13.12 5.61 -7.28
CA ALA A 143 -12.64 6.93 -6.86
C ALA A 143 -11.68 7.55 -7.88
N ALA A 144 -10.78 6.74 -8.46
CA ALA A 144 -9.83 7.20 -9.48
C ALA A 144 -10.57 7.68 -10.75
N LEU A 145 -11.55 6.90 -11.22
CA LEU A 145 -12.38 7.27 -12.37
C LEU A 145 -13.15 8.57 -12.15
N GLN A 146 -13.77 8.73 -10.97
CA GLN A 146 -14.53 9.95 -10.64
C GLN A 146 -13.64 11.19 -10.53
N ALA A 147 -12.40 11.03 -10.06
CA ALA A 147 -11.43 12.11 -9.97
C ALA A 147 -10.70 12.40 -11.29
N GLY A 148 -10.98 11.67 -12.38
CA GLY A 148 -10.30 11.82 -13.66
C GLY A 148 -8.81 11.43 -13.62
N VAL A 149 -8.44 10.52 -12.71
CA VAL A 149 -7.07 10.00 -12.58
C VAL A 149 -6.77 9.12 -13.79
N ILE A 150 -5.56 9.27 -14.33
CA ILE A 150 -5.08 8.45 -15.43
C ILE A 150 -4.25 7.31 -14.85
N SER A 151 -4.51 6.08 -15.28
CA SER A 151 -3.75 4.88 -14.89
C SER A 151 -2.91 4.39 -16.08
N PRO A 152 -1.67 4.87 -16.28
CA PRO A 152 -0.92 4.60 -17.50
C PRO A 152 -0.61 3.12 -17.69
N LEU A 153 -0.30 2.40 -16.60
CA LEU A 153 -0.01 0.97 -16.62
C LEU A 153 -1.23 0.16 -17.06
N LEU A 154 -2.40 0.45 -16.50
CA LEU A 154 -3.67 -0.16 -16.91
C LEU A 154 -3.96 0.08 -18.40
N LEU A 155 -3.89 1.34 -18.84
CA LEU A 155 -4.16 1.71 -20.23
C LEU A 155 -3.14 1.13 -21.22
N ALA A 156 -1.90 0.93 -20.77
CA ALA A 156 -0.84 0.29 -21.54
C ALA A 156 -0.92 -1.25 -21.53
N GLY A 157 -1.78 -1.85 -20.69
CA GLY A 157 -1.95 -3.29 -20.61
C GLY A 157 -0.89 -4.02 -19.79
N PHE A 158 -0.31 -3.34 -18.79
CA PHE A 158 0.58 -3.99 -17.82
C PHE A 158 -0.21 -4.90 -16.89
N ARG A 159 0.35 -6.08 -16.64
CA ARG A 159 0.04 -6.95 -15.50
C ARG A 159 1.11 -6.80 -14.42
N LYS A 160 0.87 -7.34 -13.24
CA LYS A 160 1.78 -7.27 -12.09
C LYS A 160 3.18 -7.80 -12.40
N ARG A 161 3.25 -8.87 -13.20
CA ARG A 161 4.51 -9.43 -13.69
C ARG A 161 5.28 -8.42 -14.56
N ASP A 162 4.61 -7.80 -15.52
CA ASP A 162 5.19 -6.79 -16.40
C ASP A 162 5.77 -5.62 -15.59
N VAL A 163 5.05 -5.18 -14.55
CA VAL A 163 5.51 -4.08 -13.68
C VAL A 163 6.81 -4.44 -12.98
N ARG A 164 6.89 -5.63 -12.36
CA ARG A 164 8.10 -6.08 -11.65
C ARG A 164 9.27 -6.26 -12.62
N GLU A 165 9.05 -6.85 -13.78
CA GLU A 165 10.07 -7.01 -14.82
C GLU A 165 10.59 -5.66 -15.32
N ALA A 166 9.69 -4.71 -15.61
CA ALA A 166 10.07 -3.36 -16.04
C ALA A 166 10.82 -2.61 -14.94
N ALA A 167 10.33 -2.64 -13.69
CA ALA A 167 10.98 -2.00 -12.56
C ALA A 167 12.41 -2.55 -12.34
N ARG A 168 12.58 -3.87 -12.43
CA ARG A 168 13.89 -4.52 -12.33
C ARG A 168 14.82 -4.13 -13.47
N ALA A 169 14.32 -4.15 -14.70
CA ALA A 169 15.08 -3.78 -15.90
C ALA A 169 15.53 -2.31 -15.88
N LEU A 170 14.75 -1.44 -15.26
CA LEU A 170 15.05 -0.01 -15.09
C LEU A 170 15.87 0.30 -13.83
N GLY A 171 16.25 -0.74 -13.06
CA GLY A 171 17.11 -0.60 -11.89
C GLY A 171 16.42 -0.10 -10.62
N LEU A 172 15.08 -0.09 -10.57
CA LEU A 172 14.34 0.38 -9.40
C LEU A 172 14.51 -0.56 -8.21
N SER A 173 15.01 -0.05 -7.08
CA SER A 173 15.28 -0.85 -5.86
C SER A 173 14.03 -1.53 -5.29
N VAL A 174 12.85 -0.99 -5.56
CA VAL A 174 11.55 -1.47 -5.08
C VAL A 174 10.97 -2.64 -5.88
N TRP A 175 11.65 -3.12 -6.93
CA TRP A 175 11.11 -4.13 -7.87
C TRP A 175 10.61 -5.42 -7.19
N ASP A 176 11.26 -5.83 -6.09
CA ASP A 176 10.89 -7.06 -5.36
C ASP A 176 10.07 -6.81 -4.09
N LYS A 177 9.80 -5.55 -3.73
CA LYS A 177 9.14 -5.21 -2.47
C LYS A 177 7.74 -5.85 -2.40
N PRO A 178 7.40 -6.57 -1.31
CA PRO A 178 6.05 -7.08 -1.08
C PRO A 178 5.01 -5.95 -1.03
N ALA A 179 3.76 -6.28 -1.36
CA ALA A 179 2.67 -5.33 -1.23
C ALA A 179 2.41 -5.03 0.25
N MET A 180 2.37 -3.73 0.60
CA MET A 180 2.07 -3.24 1.95
C MET A 180 0.74 -2.49 1.95
N PRO A 181 -0.39 -3.17 2.23
CA PRO A 181 -1.67 -2.48 2.40
C PRO A 181 -1.62 -1.53 3.60
N CYS A 182 -2.55 -0.57 3.63
CA CYS A 182 -2.70 0.35 4.77
C CYS A 182 -3.01 -0.38 6.09
N LEU A 183 -2.70 0.27 7.21
CA LEU A 183 -2.94 -0.26 8.56
C LEU A 183 -4.43 -0.57 8.80
N SER A 184 -5.34 0.19 8.19
CA SER A 184 -6.79 -0.06 8.30
C SER A 184 -7.21 -1.44 7.76
N SER A 185 -6.39 -2.10 6.92
CA SER A 185 -6.66 -3.48 6.50
C SER A 185 -6.45 -4.53 7.61
N ARG A 186 -5.89 -4.12 8.76
CA ARG A 186 -5.69 -4.97 9.94
C ARG A 186 -6.89 -4.93 10.88
N ILE A 187 -7.79 -3.96 10.71
CA ILE A 187 -9.03 -3.82 11.48
C ILE A 187 -10.16 -4.50 10.71
N ALA A 188 -10.90 -5.39 11.37
CA ALA A 188 -12.00 -6.13 10.75
C ALA A 188 -13.07 -5.18 10.15
N HIS A 189 -13.64 -5.55 9.00
CA HIS A 189 -14.69 -4.75 8.37
C HIS A 189 -15.89 -4.53 9.31
N GLY A 190 -16.45 -3.32 9.28
CA GLY A 190 -17.54 -2.89 10.17
C GLY A 190 -17.08 -2.51 11.58
N GLU A 191 -15.84 -2.79 11.95
CA GLU A 191 -15.26 -2.26 13.18
C GLU A 191 -14.62 -0.89 12.93
N THR A 192 -15.02 0.10 13.74
CA THR A 192 -14.55 1.48 13.60
C THR A 192 -13.03 1.58 13.65
N VAL A 193 -12.46 2.21 12.62
CA VAL A 193 -11.06 2.60 12.53
C VAL A 193 -10.87 3.87 13.35
N THR A 194 -9.90 3.85 14.25
CA THR A 194 -9.52 5.00 15.08
C THR A 194 -8.02 5.17 15.04
N GLU A 195 -7.53 6.40 15.29
CA GLU A 195 -6.10 6.68 15.41
C GLU A 195 -5.43 5.76 16.43
N GLN A 196 -6.03 5.58 17.61
CA GLN A 196 -5.53 4.68 18.64
C GLN A 196 -5.33 3.25 18.11
N LYS A 197 -6.33 2.66 17.44
CA LYS A 197 -6.20 1.30 16.89
C LYS A 197 -5.12 1.20 15.82
N LEU A 198 -4.97 2.23 14.99
CA LEU A 198 -3.95 2.26 13.94
C LEU A 198 -2.54 2.38 14.55
N SER A 199 -2.34 3.24 15.55
CA SER A 199 -1.08 3.35 16.30
C SER A 199 -0.74 2.03 16.99
N MET A 200 -1.70 1.41 17.69
CA MET A 200 -1.49 0.10 18.33
C MET A 200 -0.99 -0.96 17.34
N VAL A 201 -1.63 -1.06 16.17
CA VAL A 201 -1.25 -2.03 15.13
C VAL A 201 0.10 -1.69 14.51
N GLY A 202 0.34 -0.42 14.17
CA GLY A 202 1.58 0.04 13.57
C GLY A 202 2.78 -0.20 14.48
N GLU A 203 2.67 0.21 15.75
CA GLU A 203 3.72 0.00 16.76
C GLU A 203 3.98 -1.48 17.04
N ALA A 204 2.93 -2.31 17.01
CA ALA A 204 3.08 -3.75 17.14
C ALA A 204 3.83 -4.35 15.93
N GLU A 205 3.48 -3.97 14.71
CA GLU A 205 4.18 -4.42 13.49
C GLU A 205 5.65 -4.00 13.50
N ASP A 206 5.95 -2.75 13.87
CA ASP A 206 7.33 -2.23 13.95
C ASP A 206 8.17 -2.94 14.99
N PHE A 207 7.61 -3.13 16.19
CA PHE A 207 8.29 -3.79 17.27
C PHE A 207 8.66 -5.23 16.91
N ILE A 208 7.70 -5.99 16.39
CA ILE A 208 7.91 -7.39 16.03
C ILE A 208 8.95 -7.50 14.91
N ARG A 209 8.87 -6.66 13.87
CA ARG A 209 9.89 -6.64 12.80
C ARG A 209 11.28 -6.35 13.34
N SER A 210 11.39 -5.36 14.22
CA SER A 210 12.68 -4.98 14.82
C SER A 210 13.27 -6.08 15.69
N LEU A 211 12.42 -6.85 16.38
CA LEU A 211 12.84 -7.94 17.27
C LEU A 211 13.20 -9.22 16.52
N THR A 212 12.40 -9.63 15.53
CA THR A 212 12.51 -10.96 14.90
C THR A 212 13.14 -10.93 13.52
N GLY A 213 13.18 -9.77 12.86
CA GLY A 213 13.61 -9.66 11.46
C GLY A 213 12.60 -10.19 10.45
N VAL A 214 11.37 -10.48 10.86
CA VAL A 214 10.32 -11.03 9.97
C VAL A 214 10.01 -10.09 8.80
N SER A 215 9.95 -10.66 7.60
CA SER A 215 9.73 -9.91 6.37
C SER A 215 8.24 -9.74 6.05
N GLU A 216 7.42 -10.80 6.19
CA GLU A 216 5.98 -10.73 6.05
C GLU A 216 5.30 -10.77 7.42
N LEU A 217 4.68 -9.66 7.81
CA LEU A 217 4.00 -9.53 9.09
C LEU A 217 2.73 -8.72 8.95
N ARG A 218 1.68 -9.18 9.62
CA ARG A 218 0.46 -8.41 9.90
C ARG A 218 0.01 -8.64 11.34
N VAL A 219 -0.30 -7.56 12.05
CA VAL A 219 -0.97 -7.65 13.37
C VAL A 219 -2.42 -7.25 13.19
N ARG A 220 -3.33 -8.23 13.17
CA ARG A 220 -4.76 -7.95 13.03
C ARG A 220 -5.40 -7.62 14.37
N TYR A 221 -6.25 -6.61 14.36
CA TYR A 221 -7.06 -6.21 15.49
C TYR A 221 -8.46 -6.82 15.36
N HIS A 222 -8.94 -7.48 16.42
CA HIS A 222 -10.32 -7.91 16.54
C HIS A 222 -10.82 -7.77 17.98
N THR A 223 -11.66 -6.77 18.27
CA THR A 223 -12.24 -6.58 19.62
C THR A 223 -11.20 -6.65 20.75
N GLY A 224 -10.03 -6.03 20.55
CA GLY A 224 -8.92 -6.00 21.52
C GLY A 224 -7.91 -7.15 21.39
N LEU A 225 -8.22 -8.21 20.66
CA LEU A 225 -7.26 -9.28 20.34
C LEU A 225 -6.27 -8.82 19.27
N ALA A 226 -4.97 -9.01 19.51
CA ALA A 226 -3.93 -9.01 18.49
C ALA A 226 -3.75 -10.42 17.93
N ARG A 227 -3.98 -10.59 16.63
CA ARG A 227 -3.61 -11.81 15.90
C ARG A 227 -2.44 -11.54 14.97
N ILE A 228 -1.30 -12.14 15.28
CA ILE A 228 -0.06 -12.04 14.51
C ILE A 228 -0.13 -13.04 13.36
N GLU A 229 0.01 -12.56 12.13
CA GLU A 229 0.15 -13.37 10.91
C GLU A 229 1.52 -13.12 10.31
N VAL A 230 2.29 -14.17 10.09
CA VAL A 230 3.62 -14.09 9.44
C VAL A 230 3.73 -15.06 8.27
N GLY A 231 4.71 -14.85 7.39
CA GLY A 231 4.99 -15.79 6.30
C GLY A 231 4.98 -17.26 6.79
N PRO A 232 4.38 -18.22 6.07
CA PRO A 232 4.29 -19.60 6.52
C PRO A 232 5.63 -20.22 6.91
N ASP A 233 6.70 -19.80 6.23
CA ASP A 233 8.09 -20.23 6.41
C ASP A 233 8.86 -19.40 7.46
N GLU A 234 8.25 -18.34 8.01
CA GLU A 234 8.85 -17.43 9.01
C GLU A 234 8.29 -17.67 10.43
N ARG A 235 7.33 -18.59 10.60
CA ARG A 235 6.75 -18.91 11.93
C ARG A 235 7.79 -19.41 12.93
N ASN A 236 8.83 -20.08 12.45
CA ASN A 236 9.93 -20.55 13.28
C ASN A 236 10.65 -19.42 14.03
N LEU A 237 10.59 -18.17 13.55
CA LEU A 237 11.13 -16.99 14.26
C LEU A 237 10.46 -16.75 15.63
N PHE A 238 9.28 -17.35 15.85
CA PHE A 238 8.50 -17.23 17.08
C PHE A 238 8.62 -18.47 17.99
N PHE A 239 9.38 -19.51 17.61
CA PHE A 239 9.54 -20.72 18.42
C PHE A 239 10.63 -20.55 19.50
N ASN A 240 10.54 -19.45 20.23
CA ASN A 240 11.40 -19.11 21.34
C ASN A 240 10.55 -18.44 22.43
N GLU A 241 10.51 -19.02 23.62
CA GLU A 241 9.67 -18.55 24.72
C GLU A 241 9.99 -17.10 25.11
N ALA A 242 11.27 -16.72 25.17
CA ALA A 242 11.66 -15.35 25.49
C ALA A 242 11.18 -14.34 24.44
N VAL A 243 11.19 -14.71 23.16
CA VAL A 243 10.65 -13.87 22.07
C VAL A 243 9.13 -13.76 22.20
N MET A 244 8.42 -14.87 22.43
CA MET A 244 6.97 -14.88 22.61
C MET A 244 6.54 -14.02 23.80
N ASP A 245 7.21 -14.17 24.95
CA ASP A 245 6.93 -13.41 26.16
C ASP A 245 7.18 -11.91 25.96
N THR A 246 8.29 -11.56 25.31
CA THR A 246 8.64 -10.16 25.00
C THR A 246 7.59 -9.51 24.08
N ILE A 247 7.15 -10.23 23.05
CA ILE A 247 6.09 -9.77 22.14
C ILE A 247 4.77 -9.62 22.89
N SER A 248 4.39 -10.63 23.68
CA SER A 248 3.16 -10.61 24.47
C SER A 248 3.11 -9.41 25.41
N GLN A 249 4.16 -9.21 26.22
CA GLN A 249 4.27 -8.08 27.14
C GLN A 249 4.18 -6.73 26.42
N LYS A 250 4.90 -6.58 25.31
CA LYS A 250 4.87 -5.34 24.54
C LYS A 250 3.47 -5.06 23.98
N LEU A 251 2.83 -6.04 23.33
CA LEU A 251 1.50 -5.83 22.73
C LEU A 251 0.43 -5.58 23.81
N LEU A 252 0.48 -6.28 24.95
CA LEU A 252 -0.41 -5.97 26.08
C LEU A 252 -0.21 -4.53 26.58
N SER A 253 1.04 -4.05 26.65
CA SER A 253 1.34 -2.66 27.04
C SER A 253 0.84 -1.61 26.03
N LEU A 254 0.67 -1.98 24.75
CA LEU A 254 0.07 -1.12 23.73
C LEU A 254 -1.46 -1.03 23.86
N GLY A 255 -2.09 -1.89 24.66
CA GLY A 255 -3.53 -1.87 24.93
C GLY A 255 -4.31 -3.03 24.31
N PHE A 256 -3.65 -4.03 23.75
CA PHE A 256 -4.32 -5.28 23.36
C PHE A 256 -4.74 -6.06 24.61
N SER A 257 -5.89 -6.74 24.56
CA SER A 257 -6.38 -7.58 25.67
C SER A 257 -5.79 -8.99 25.65
N SER A 258 -5.37 -9.46 24.48
CA SER A 258 -4.78 -10.77 24.27
C SER A 258 -3.95 -10.78 23.00
N VAL A 259 -2.99 -11.71 22.92
CA VAL A 259 -2.07 -11.85 21.79
C VAL A 259 -2.05 -13.31 21.34
N THR A 260 -2.16 -13.53 20.03
CA THR A 260 -2.16 -14.86 19.41
C THR A 260 -1.28 -14.87 18.16
N LEU A 261 -0.73 -16.04 17.82
CA LEU A 261 -0.04 -16.30 16.56
C LEU A 261 -0.92 -17.19 15.69
N ASP A 262 -1.22 -16.76 14.46
CA ASP A 262 -2.01 -17.55 13.52
C ASP A 262 -1.20 -18.75 13.02
N LEU A 263 -1.65 -19.96 13.38
CA LEU A 263 -0.97 -21.20 13.04
C LEU A 263 -0.93 -21.46 11.53
N ARG A 264 -1.82 -20.86 10.73
CA ARG A 264 -1.79 -21.00 9.26
C ARG A 264 -0.80 -20.03 8.61
N GLY A 265 -0.30 -19.04 9.34
CA GLY A 265 0.49 -17.94 8.80
C GLY A 265 -0.33 -16.99 7.91
N TYR A 266 0.35 -16.01 7.34
CA TYR A 266 -0.19 -15.08 6.37
C TYR A 266 -0.43 -15.80 5.04
N ARG A 267 -1.63 -15.66 4.49
CA ARG A 267 -1.99 -16.14 3.16
C ARG A 267 -2.36 -14.96 2.28
N SER A 268 -1.66 -14.81 1.17
CA SER A 268 -2.09 -13.89 0.13
C SER A 268 -3.38 -14.41 -0.52
N LYS A 269 -4.24 -13.52 -1.04
CA LYS A 269 -5.49 -13.89 -1.72
C LYS A 269 -5.32 -14.79 -2.95
N ALA A 270 -4.09 -15.17 -3.32
CA ALA A 270 -3.80 -16.10 -4.41
C ALA A 270 -4.12 -17.57 -4.06
N GLU A 271 -4.36 -17.90 -2.80
CA GLU A 271 -4.92 -19.21 -2.42
C GLU A 271 -6.45 -19.12 -2.32
N PRO A 272 -7.21 -20.05 -2.93
CA PRO A 272 -8.66 -20.07 -2.79
C PRO A 272 -9.02 -20.23 -1.31
N ALA A 273 -9.83 -19.29 -0.81
CA ALA A 273 -10.40 -19.39 0.52
C ALA A 273 -11.26 -20.66 0.58
N THR A 274 -10.82 -21.68 1.30
CA THR A 274 -11.73 -22.71 1.80
C THR A 274 -12.73 -22.01 2.68
N ALA A 275 -14.00 -22.03 2.26
CA ALA A 275 -15.10 -21.38 2.94
C ALA A 275 -15.21 -21.89 4.39
N GLU A 276 -14.73 -21.12 5.35
CA GLU A 276 -15.09 -21.23 6.76
C GLU A 276 -14.52 -20.01 7.50
N ASN A 277 -15.35 -18.99 7.70
CA ASN A 277 -15.05 -17.91 8.62
C ASN A 277 -16.32 -17.54 9.39
N ARG A 278 -16.75 -18.47 10.25
CA ARG A 278 -17.79 -18.27 11.26
C ARG A 278 -17.42 -19.04 12.53
N PHE A 279 -16.35 -18.64 13.19
CA PHE A 279 -16.17 -18.97 14.61
C PHE A 279 -15.69 -17.72 15.33
N ALA A 280 -16.65 -16.93 15.81
CA ALA A 280 -16.43 -16.14 17.01
C ALA A 280 -16.45 -17.15 18.16
N LEU A 281 -15.27 -17.59 18.62
CA LEU A 281 -15.19 -18.28 19.89
C LEU A 281 -15.26 -17.21 20.98
N PRO A 282 -16.28 -17.21 21.85
CA PRO A 282 -16.24 -16.36 23.03
C PRO A 282 -15.08 -16.84 23.91
N ILE A 283 -14.13 -15.94 24.18
CA ILE A 283 -13.14 -16.19 25.23
C ILE A 283 -13.91 -16.13 26.55
N VAL A 284 -14.15 -17.30 27.14
CA VAL A 284 -14.62 -17.40 28.52
C VAL A 284 -13.37 -17.31 29.40
N ASN A 285 -13.17 -16.16 30.04
CA ASN A 285 -12.13 -16.04 31.06
C ASN A 285 -12.52 -16.94 32.24
N SER A 286 -11.61 -17.84 32.64
CA SER A 286 -11.62 -18.50 33.94
C SER A 286 -10.79 -17.68 34.91
#